data_AF-A0A170PUA7-F1
#
_entry.id   AF-A0A170PUA7-F1
#
_cell.length_a   1.000
_cell.length_b   1.000
_cell.length_c   1.000
_cell.angle_alpha   90.00
_cell.angle_beta   90.00
_cell.angle_gamma   90.00
#
_symmetry.space_group_name_H-M   'P 1'
#
loop_
_entity.id
_entity.type
_entity.pdbx_description
1 polymer ?
#
loop_
_entity_poly.entity_id
_entity_poly.type
_entity_poly.pdbx_seq_one_letter_code
_entity_poly.pdbx_strand_id
1 'polypeptide(L)' 'MGLGYRFAEAAISGDPTADDLRGEIISEFGEKCALSCAFAAASGRIYPVLKRGMGHGKACQRLDFAGKEVILPV' A
#
# COMPACT_ATOMS: atom_id res chain seq x y z
N MET A 1 10.66 1.77 -10.74
CA MET A 1 9.72 1.30 -9.69
C MET A 1 9.37 -0.15 -9.97
N GLY A 2 9.25 -0.99 -8.94
CA GLY A 2 8.99 -2.44 -9.12
C GLY A 2 7.55 -2.74 -9.59
N LEU A 3 7.36 -3.91 -10.22
CA LEU A 3 6.08 -4.35 -10.77
C LEU A 3 4.93 -4.33 -9.74
N GLY A 4 5.18 -4.83 -8.53
CA GLY A 4 4.17 -4.83 -7.47
C GLY A 4 3.68 -3.43 -7.05
N TYR A 5 4.55 -2.41 -7.09
CA TYR A 5 4.15 -1.03 -6.81
C TYR A 5 3.26 -0.46 -7.91
N ARG A 6 3.68 -0.63 -9.18
CA ARG A 6 2.91 -0.17 -10.35
C ARG A 6 1.54 -0.85 -10.41
N PHE A 7 1.50 -2.16 -10.16
CA PHE A 7 0.27 -2.93 -10.06
C PHE A 7 -0.63 -2.38 -8.95
N ALA A 8 -0.08 -2.13 -7.75
CA ALA A 8 -0.86 -1.62 -6.63
C ALA A 8 -1.45 -0.23 -6.94
N GLU A 9 -0.67 0.67 -7.55
CA GLU A 9 -1.14 1.99 -7.99
C GLU A 9 -2.30 1.87 -8.98
N ALA A 10 -2.12 1.10 -10.06
CA ALA A 10 -3.14 0.88 -11.09
C ALA A 10 -4.41 0.22 -10.52
N ALA A 11 -4.27 -0.82 -9.70
CA ALA A 11 -5.39 -1.51 -9.07
C ALA A 11 -6.18 -0.59 -8.12
N ILE A 12 -5.49 0.30 -7.40
CA ILE A 12 -6.10 1.23 -6.44
C ILE A 12 -6.83 2.37 -7.15
N SER A 13 -6.32 2.82 -8.30
CA SER A 13 -6.95 3.86 -9.14
C SER A 13 -8.07 3.33 -10.04
N GLY A 14 -8.21 2.00 -10.17
CA GLY A 14 -9.13 1.38 -11.12
C GLY A 14 -8.67 1.50 -12.57
N ASP A 15 -7.35 1.61 -12.79
CA ASP A 15 -6.75 1.66 -14.11
C ASP A 15 -6.75 0.26 -14.75
N PRO A 16 -7.25 0.09 -15.99
CA PRO A 16 -7.31 -1.21 -16.66
C PRO A 16 -5.93 -1.86 -16.89
N THR A 17 -4.84 -1.09 -16.87
CA THR A 17 -3.46 -1.63 -16.98
C THR A 17 -3.07 -2.54 -15.81
N ALA A 18 -3.87 -2.58 -14.73
CA ALA A 18 -3.67 -3.51 -13.63
C ALA A 18 -3.70 -4.99 -14.06
N ASP A 19 -4.51 -5.34 -15.06
CA ASP A 19 -4.59 -6.71 -15.58
C ASP A 19 -3.33 -7.10 -16.36
N ASP A 20 -2.79 -6.19 -17.18
CA ASP A 20 -1.54 -6.40 -17.91
C ASP A 20 -0.36 -6.57 -16.93
N LEU A 21 -0.28 -5.68 -15.93
CA LEU A 21 0.74 -5.74 -14.88
C LEU A 21 0.63 -7.03 -14.04
N ARG A 22 -0.58 -7.53 -13.80
CA ARG A 22 -0.80 -8.83 -13.15
C ARG A 22 -0.22 -9.96 -14.02
N GLY A 23 -0.43 -9.90 -15.34
CA GLY A 23 0.15 -10.83 -16.29
C GLY A 23 1.68 -10.84 -16.25
N GLU A 24 2.31 -9.65 -16.27
CA GLU A 24 3.76 -9.50 -16.13
C GLU A 24 4.27 -10.12 -14.81
N ILE A 25 3.61 -9.84 -13.68
CA ILE A 25 3.99 -10.41 -12.38
C ILE A 25 3.89 -11.94 -12.39
N ILE A 26 2.86 -12.52 -13.00
CA ILE A 26 2.72 -13.98 -13.10
C ILE A 26 3.83 -14.59 -13.95
N SER A 27 4.16 -13.96 -15.08
CA SER A 27 5.24 -14.43 -15.97
C SER A 27 6.60 -14.44 -15.27
N GLU A 28 6.89 -13.42 -14.45
CA GLU A 28 8.19 -13.23 -13.81
C GLU A 28 8.31 -13.97 -12.46
N PHE A 29 7.22 -14.01 -11.68
CA PHE A 29 7.24 -14.42 -10.27
C PHE A 29 6.14 -15.42 -9.88
N GLY A 30 5.24 -15.76 -10.80
CA GLY A 30 4.16 -16.72 -10.60
C GLY A 30 2.91 -16.18 -9.88
N GLU A 31 1.86 -17.00 -9.89
CA GLU A 31 0.53 -16.68 -9.37
C GLU A 31 0.54 -16.25 -7.89
N LYS A 32 1.37 -16.89 -7.06
CA LYS A 32 1.46 -16.55 -5.62
C LYS A 32 1.98 -15.13 -5.41
N CYS A 33 2.89 -14.66 -6.27
CA CYS A 33 3.39 -13.29 -6.20
C CYS A 33 2.28 -12.30 -6.55
N ALA A 34 1.55 -12.54 -7.65
CA ALA A 34 0.41 -11.70 -8.05
C ALA A 34 -0.66 -11.60 -6.95
N LEU A 35 -1.01 -12.74 -6.32
CA LEU A 35 -1.93 -12.76 -5.17
C LEU A 35 -1.39 -11.93 -3.99
N SER A 36 -0.10 -12.04 -3.69
CA SER A 36 0.53 -11.29 -2.61
C SER A 36 0.53 -9.78 -2.88
N CYS A 37 0.76 -9.37 -4.14
CA CYS A 37 0.64 -7.97 -4.55
C CYS A 37 -0.79 -7.45 -4.40
N ALA A 38 -1.79 -8.22 -4.81
CA ALA A 38 -3.21 -7.87 -4.62
C ALA A 38 -3.56 -7.70 -3.13
N PHE A 39 -3.11 -8.63 -2.28
CA PHE A 39 -3.31 -8.56 -0.84
C PHE A 39 -2.64 -7.32 -0.22
N ALA A 40 -1.41 -7.01 -0.63
CA ALA A 40 -0.69 -5.83 -0.17
C ALA A 40 -1.39 -4.52 -0.58
N ALA A 41 -1.83 -4.42 -1.84
CA ALA A 41 -2.55 -3.25 -2.35
C ALA A 41 -3.87 -3.02 -1.58
N ALA A 42 -4.65 -4.08 -1.37
CA ALA A 42 -5.89 -4.02 -0.60
C ALA A 42 -5.66 -3.60 0.86
N SER A 43 -4.63 -4.17 1.50
CA SER A 43 -4.24 -3.83 2.87
C SER A 43 -3.85 -2.35 3.00
N GLY A 44 -3.12 -1.80 2.03
CA GLY A 44 -2.75 -0.39 1.98
C GLY A 44 -3.93 0.57 1.95
N ARG A 45 -5.06 0.17 1.34
CA ARG A 45 -6.30 0.96 1.32
C ARG A 45 -7.14 0.81 2.59
N ILE A 46 -7.19 -0.38 3.16
CA ILE A 46 -8.04 -0.69 4.33
C ILE A 46 -7.39 -0.21 5.64
N TYR A 47 -6.07 -0.39 5.77
CA TYR A 47 -5.36 -0.15 7.01
C TYR A 47 -5.51 1.28 7.56
N PRO A 48 -5.46 2.37 6.75
CA PRO A 48 -5.68 3.72 7.26
C PRO A 48 -7.07 3.91 7.90
N VAL A 49 -8.12 3.30 7.34
CA VAL A 49 -9.48 3.35 7.91
C VAL A 49 -9.53 2.57 9.21
N LEU A 50 -9.04 1.32 9.20
CA LEU A 50 -8.99 0.46 10.37
C LEU A 50 -8.22 1.15 11.53
N LYS A 51 -7.04 1.68 11.24
CA LYS A 51 -6.20 2.40 12.20
C LYS A 51 -6.92 3.59 12.84
N ARG A 52 -7.64 4.38 12.04
CA ARG A 52 -8.43 5.52 12.56
C ARG A 52 -9.63 5.04 13.38
N GLY A 53 -10.34 4.00 12.93
CA GLY A 53 -11.47 3.41 13.64
C GLY A 53 -11.09 2.87 15.03
N MET A 54 -9.86 2.36 15.19
CA MET A 54 -9.32 1.91 16.48
C MET A 54 -8.75 3.05 17.35
N GLY A 55 -8.90 4.32 16.95
CA GLY A 55 -8.40 5.46 17.72
C GLY A 55 -6.90 5.75 17.55
N HIS A 56 -6.17 5.00 16.72
CA HIS A 56 -4.74 5.20 16.47
C HIS A 56 -4.42 6.20 15.35
N GLY A 57 -5.39 7.02 14.93
CA GLY A 57 -5.22 7.98 13.83
C GLY A 57 -4.07 8.97 14.05
N LYS A 58 -3.80 9.35 15.29
CA LYS A 58 -2.72 10.28 15.66
C LYS A 58 -1.33 9.63 15.73
N ALA A 59 -1.22 8.30 15.70
CA ALA A 59 0.07 7.61 15.86
C ALA A 59 1.05 7.90 14.70
N CYS A 60 0.57 8.25 13.50
CA CYS A 60 1.41 8.67 12.37
C CYS A 60 1.83 10.15 12.41
N GLN A 61 1.33 10.94 13.36
CA GLN A 61 1.69 12.36 13.48
C GLN A 61 2.98 12.56 14.26
N ARG A 62 3.45 11.54 14.98
CA ARG A 62 4.65 11.60 15.82
C ARG A 62 5.86 11.19 14.99
N LEU A 63 6.76 12.14 14.75
CA LEU A 63 8.03 11.94 14.06
C LEU A 63 9.18 12.13 15.06
N ASP A 64 10.14 11.22 15.08
CA ASP A 64 11.37 11.37 15.86
C ASP A 64 12.53 11.80 14.95
N PHE A 65 13.15 12.92 15.28
CA PHE A 65 14.37 13.40 14.65
C PHE A 65 15.51 13.37 15.65
N ALA A 66 16.16 12.21 15.77
CA ALA A 66 17.27 11.98 16.69
C ALA A 66 16.92 12.37 18.15
N GLY A 67 15.77 11.92 18.64
CA GLY A 67 15.27 12.18 20.00
C GLY A 67 14.42 13.44 20.13
N LYS A 68 14.24 14.22 19.05
CA LYS A 68 13.28 15.32 19.01
C LYS A 68 11.97 14.84 18.41
N GLU A 69 10.99 14.57 19.27
CA GLU A 69 9.62 14.25 18.84
C GLU A 69 8.91 15.52 18.34
N VAL A 70 8.35 15.45 17.12
CA VAL A 70 7.52 16.50 16.51
C VAL A 70 6.16 15.91 16.19
N ILE A 71 5.08 16.60 16.60
CA ILE A 71 3.71 16.24 16.26
C ILE A 71 3.22 17.16 15.14
N LEU A 72 2.93 16.58 13.98
CA LEU A 72 2.39 17.35 12.84
C LEU A 72 0.92 17.74 13.10
N PRO A 73 0.56 19.03 13.00
CA PRO A 73 -0.84 19.45 12.96
C PRO A 73 -1.46 18.99 11.64
N VAL A 74 -2.70 18.47 11.71
CA VAL A 74 -3.51 18.07 10.53
C VAL A 74 -4.34 19.23 10.05
#